data_AF-A0A843LAV8-F1
#
_entry.id   AF-A0A843LAV8-F1
#
_cell.length_a   1.000
_cell.length_b   1.000
_cell.length_c   1.000
_cell.angle_alpha   90.00
_cell.angle_beta   90.00
_cell.angle_gamma   90.00
#
_symmetry.space_group_name_H-M   'P 1'
#
loop_
_entity.id
_entity.type
_entity.pdbx_description
1 polymer ?
#
loop_
_entity_poly.entity_id
_entity_poly.type
_entity_poly.pdbx_seq_one_letter_code
_entity_poly.pdbx_strand_id
1 'polypeptide(L)'
;MKADQLALAGSFCWNESCPGYGKVNEGNIVRYGRTAKGTPRLKCKICGKVFVKNKGTVLYGLHHDQDEVLECFAMLAERNSLAAIHRIKGIKEETVIDWLLKAADHIEEIEALLISNHHLTR
;
A
#
# COMPACT_ATOMS: atom_id res chain seq x y z
N MET A 1 -13.18 10.47 16.54
CA MET A 1 -12.87 9.96 15.19
C MET A 1 -14.09 9.23 14.68
N LYS A 2 -14.60 9.52 13.48
CA LYS A 2 -15.51 8.57 12.83
C LYS A 2 -14.65 7.33 12.52
N ALA A 3 -14.93 6.22 13.20
CA ALA A 3 -14.09 5.03 13.21
C ALA A 3 -14.07 4.26 11.88
N ASP A 4 -14.88 4.68 10.89
CA ASP A 4 -15.22 3.85 9.74
C ASP A 4 -14.60 4.32 8.41
N GLN A 5 -13.65 5.25 8.43
CA GLN A 5 -13.05 5.77 7.19
C GLN A 5 -11.60 5.32 7.03
N LEU A 6 -11.35 4.43 6.07
CA LEU A 6 -10.00 4.04 5.64
C LEU A 6 -9.25 5.28 5.14
N ALA A 7 -8.08 5.54 5.71
CA ALA A 7 -7.22 6.66 5.31
C ALA A 7 -6.51 6.34 3.99
N LEU A 8 -6.51 7.29 3.05
CA LEU A 8 -5.78 7.13 1.79
C LEU A 8 -4.27 7.23 2.02
N ALA A 9 -3.50 6.37 1.34
CA ALA A 9 -2.05 6.44 1.39
C ALA A 9 -1.53 7.83 0.98
N GLY A 10 -0.66 8.39 1.80
CA GLY A 10 -0.11 9.73 1.61
C GLY A 10 -1.01 10.89 2.04
N SER A 11 -2.15 10.64 2.67
CA SER A 11 -3.02 11.69 3.24
C SER A 11 -2.59 12.18 4.63
N PHE A 12 -1.64 11.49 5.27
CA PHE A 12 -1.12 11.80 6.60
C PHE A 12 0.41 11.63 6.67
N CYS A 13 1.02 12.00 7.80
CA CYS A 13 2.46 11.90 7.99
C CYS A 13 2.87 10.50 8.47
N TRP A 14 3.86 9.88 7.82
CA TRP A 14 4.44 8.59 8.19
C TRP A 14 5.62 8.67 9.17
N ASN A 15 5.80 9.81 9.85
CA ASN A 15 6.86 9.98 10.84
C ASN A 15 6.26 9.88 12.24
N GLU A 16 6.50 8.79 12.96
CA GLU A 16 5.92 8.54 14.30
C GLU A 16 6.24 9.65 15.32
N SER A 17 7.41 10.27 15.22
CA SER A 17 7.78 11.40 16.08
C SER A 17 7.13 12.74 15.69
N CYS A 18 6.27 12.77 14.66
CA CYS A 18 5.61 13.98 14.19
C CYS A 18 4.26 14.17 14.91
N PRO A 19 3.92 15.40 15.36
CA PRO A 19 2.59 15.70 15.91
C PRO A 19 1.42 15.43 14.94
N GLY A 20 1.71 15.40 13.63
CA GLY A 20 0.76 15.06 12.56
C GLY A 20 0.81 13.61 12.08
N TYR A 21 1.46 12.71 12.83
CA TYR A 21 1.47 11.27 12.53
C TYR A 21 0.06 10.69 12.54
N GLY A 22 -0.30 9.91 11.52
CA GLY A 22 -1.60 9.22 11.42
C GLY A 22 -2.84 10.11 11.29
N LYS A 23 -2.70 11.44 11.41
CA LYS A 23 -3.81 12.39 11.35
C LYS A 23 -4.14 12.77 9.91
N VAL A 24 -5.37 12.43 9.49
CA VAL A 24 -5.95 12.77 8.19
C VAL A 24 -6.59 14.16 8.21
N ASN A 25 -6.70 14.80 7.05
CA ASN A 25 -7.33 16.13 6.86
C ASN A 25 -6.65 17.31 7.58
N GLU A 26 -5.41 17.15 8.05
CA GLU A 26 -4.61 18.22 8.68
C GLU A 26 -4.05 19.24 7.66
N GLY A 27 -4.19 18.98 6.35
CA GLY A 27 -3.63 19.84 5.30
C GLY A 27 -2.10 19.98 5.36
N ASN A 28 -1.42 19.10 6.10
CA ASN A 28 0.01 19.16 6.37
C ASN A 28 0.85 18.43 5.32
N ILE A 29 0.24 17.66 4.41
CA ILE A 29 0.94 16.93 3.35
C ILE A 29 0.84 17.67 2.02
N VAL A 30 2.00 17.95 1.41
CA VAL A 30 2.10 18.66 0.12
C VAL A 30 2.90 17.84 -0.90
N ARG A 31 2.63 18.06 -2.19
CA ARG A 31 3.42 17.47 -3.27
C ARG A 31 4.85 18.01 -3.25
N TYR A 32 5.82 17.13 -3.43
CA TYR A 32 7.26 17.44 -3.39
C TYR A 32 8.02 16.83 -4.59
N GLY A 33 7.35 16.71 -5.73
CA GLY A 33 7.92 16.15 -6.95
C GLY A 33 7.67 14.65 -7.11
N ARG A 34 8.55 13.98 -7.85
CA ARG A 34 8.46 12.54 -8.18
C ARG A 34 9.82 11.87 -8.01
N THR A 35 9.83 10.55 -7.83
CA THR A 35 11.03 9.73 -7.94
C THR A 35 11.45 9.62 -9.41
N ALA A 36 12.65 9.09 -9.69
CA ALA A 36 13.09 8.80 -11.06
C ALA A 36 12.12 7.87 -11.82
N LYS A 37 11.40 7.00 -11.10
CA LYS A 37 10.37 6.10 -11.65
C LYS A 37 8.99 6.74 -11.75
N GLY A 38 8.86 8.05 -11.51
CA GLY A 38 7.59 8.77 -11.61
C GLY A 38 6.67 8.67 -10.39
N THR A 39 7.03 7.90 -9.35
CA THR A 39 6.22 7.80 -8.12
C THR A 39 6.14 9.17 -7.42
N PRO A 40 4.95 9.70 -7.12
CA PRO A 40 4.83 10.98 -6.44
C PRO A 40 5.51 10.97 -5.06
N ARG A 41 6.27 12.02 -4.77
CA ARG A 41 6.84 12.31 -3.44
C ARG A 41 5.99 13.35 -2.75
N LEU A 42 5.86 13.19 -1.44
CA LEU A 42 5.08 14.04 -0.56
C LEU A 42 5.99 14.55 0.56
N LYS A 43 5.75 15.77 1.02
CA LYS A 43 6.46 16.38 2.15
C LYS A 43 5.46 16.76 3.23
N CYS A 44 5.79 16.45 4.47
CA CYS A 44 5.06 16.96 5.62
C CYS A 44 5.56 18.38 5.96
N LYS A 45 4.65 19.35 6.07
CA LYS A 45 4.95 20.73 6.46
C LYS A 45 5.36 20.87 7.93
N ILE A 46 4.93 19.93 8.80
CA ILE A 46 5.21 19.98 10.24
C ILE A 46 6.63 19.51 10.53
N CYS A 47 6.99 18.29 10.10
CA CYS A 47 8.30 17.70 10.42
C CYS A 47 9.32 17.79 9.28
N GLY A 48 8.94 18.32 8.12
CA GLY A 48 9.81 18.46 6.95
C GLY A 48 10.17 17.16 6.21
N LYS A 49 9.87 15.99 6.77
CA LYS A 49 10.21 14.69 6.15
C LYS A 49 9.48 14.50 4.81
N VAL A 50 10.19 13.86 3.89
CA VAL A 50 9.71 13.51 2.55
C VAL A 50 9.54 12.00 2.45
N PHE A 51 8.42 11.55 1.89
CA PHE A 51 8.13 10.14 1.66
C PHE A 51 7.44 9.96 0.30
N VAL A 52 7.48 8.74 -0.25
CA VAL A 52 6.72 8.42 -1.46
C VAL A 52 5.24 8.21 -1.13
N LYS A 53 4.36 8.53 -2.08
CA LYS A 53 2.90 8.48 -1.90
C LYS A 53 2.39 7.08 -1.52
N ASN A 54 2.98 6.03 -2.10
CA ASN A 54 2.60 4.65 -1.84
C ASN A 54 3.23 4.05 -0.58
N LYS A 55 3.89 4.85 0.28
CA LYS A 55 4.38 4.34 1.57
C LYS A 55 3.22 3.77 2.38
N GLY A 56 3.42 2.58 2.94
CA GLY A 56 2.42 1.86 3.74
C GLY A 56 1.35 1.11 2.94
N THR A 57 1.54 0.92 1.63
CA THR A 57 0.68 0.06 0.82
C THR A 57 1.44 -1.19 0.36
N VAL A 58 0.68 -2.20 -0.09
CA VAL A 58 1.23 -3.43 -0.74
C VAL A 58 2.14 -3.10 -1.92
N LEU A 59 1.96 -1.93 -2.56
CA LEU A 59 2.72 -1.46 -3.72
C LEU A 59 4.03 -0.74 -3.34
N TYR A 60 4.28 -0.53 -2.04
CA TYR A 60 5.48 0.18 -1.60
C TYR A 60 6.75 -0.59 -1.96
N GLY A 61 7.71 0.09 -2.60
CA GLY A 61 9.01 -0.50 -2.93
C GLY A 61 8.99 -1.51 -4.09
N LEU A 62 7.83 -1.75 -4.72
CA LEU A 62 7.76 -2.59 -5.91
C LEU A 62 8.41 -1.87 -7.11
N HIS A 63 9.07 -2.66 -7.94
CA HIS A 63 9.75 -2.18 -9.15
C HIS A 63 8.85 -2.20 -10.37
N HIS A 64 7.80 -3.02 -10.32
CA HIS A 64 6.79 -3.20 -11.34
C HIS A 64 5.76 -2.08 -11.29
N ASP A 65 5.07 -1.89 -12.41
CA ASP A 65 3.98 -0.94 -12.48
C ASP A 65 2.82 -1.38 -11.56
N GLN A 66 2.10 -0.41 -11.00
CA GLN A 66 0.99 -0.70 -10.11
C GLN A 66 -0.09 -1.52 -10.82
N ASP A 67 -0.41 -1.19 -12.06
CA ASP A 67 -1.50 -1.84 -12.79
C ASP A 67 -1.12 -3.28 -13.10
N GLU A 68 0.14 -3.54 -13.44
CA GLU A 68 0.68 -4.90 -13.67
C GLU A 68 0.55 -5.79 -12.43
N VAL A 69 0.88 -5.28 -11.24
CA VAL A 69 0.75 -6.01 -9.97
C VAL A 69 -0.71 -6.30 -9.65
N LEU A 70 -1.59 -5.31 -9.80
CA LEU A 70 -3.02 -5.46 -9.52
C LEU A 70 -3.71 -6.43 -10.49
N GLU A 71 -3.32 -6.42 -11.76
CA GLU A 71 -3.79 -7.39 -12.75
C GLU A 71 -3.38 -8.82 -12.37
N CYS A 72 -2.15 -9.03 -11.90
CA CYS A 72 -1.72 -10.35 -11.42
C CYS A 72 -2.54 -10.83 -10.21
N PHE A 73 -2.82 -9.94 -9.25
CA PHE A 73 -3.72 -10.27 -8.14
C PHE A 73 -5.14 -10.58 -8.59
N ALA A 74 -5.68 -9.84 -9.56
CA ALA A 74 -6.99 -10.12 -10.12
C ALA A 74 -7.02 -11.50 -10.82
N MET A 75 -5.98 -11.83 -11.59
CA MET A 75 -5.85 -13.15 -12.23
C MET A 75 -5.81 -14.29 -11.21
N LEU A 76 -5.11 -14.11 -10.08
CA LEU A 76 -5.09 -15.09 -9.00
C LEU A 76 -6.48 -15.25 -8.35
N ALA A 77 -7.19 -14.15 -8.12
CA ALA A 77 -8.57 -14.19 -7.61
C ALA A 77 -9.52 -14.93 -8.58
N GLU A 78 -9.28 -14.78 -9.88
CA GLU A 78 -9.92 -15.53 -10.99
C GLU A 78 -9.40 -16.97 -11.14
N ARG A 79 -8.65 -17.49 -10.15
CA ARG A 79 -8.11 -18.87 -10.10
C ARG A 79 -7.11 -19.22 -11.20
N ASN A 80 -6.47 -18.24 -11.83
CA ASN A 80 -5.35 -18.53 -12.71
C ASN A 80 -4.17 -19.08 -11.91
N SER A 81 -3.49 -20.09 -12.46
CA SER A 81 -2.26 -20.60 -11.87
C SER A 81 -1.10 -19.60 -12.07
N LEU A 82 -0.10 -19.65 -11.19
CA LEU A 82 1.13 -18.86 -11.34
C LEU A 82 1.78 -19.07 -12.70
N ALA A 83 1.83 -20.32 -13.18
CA ALA A 83 2.32 -20.64 -14.52
C ALA A 83 1.51 -19.99 -15.65
N ALA A 84 0.18 -19.84 -15.50
CA ALA A 84 -0.63 -19.12 -16.48
C ALA A 84 -0.32 -17.61 -16.47
N ILE A 85 -0.18 -17.02 -15.28
CA ILE A 85 0.19 -15.62 -15.12
C ILE A 85 1.58 -15.37 -15.71
N HIS A 86 2.55 -16.25 -15.46
CA HIS A 86 3.89 -16.17 -16.05
C HIS A 86 3.82 -16.16 -17.58
N ARG A 87 3.05 -17.07 -18.20
CA ARG A 87 2.88 -17.11 -19.66
C ARG A 87 2.22 -15.85 -20.24
N ILE A 88 1.25 -15.28 -19.52
CA ILE A 88 0.47 -14.12 -19.99
C ILE A 88 1.22 -12.80 -19.79
N LYS A 89 1.88 -12.63 -18.64
CA LYS A 89 2.51 -11.37 -18.22
C LYS A 89 4.03 -11.36 -18.40
N GLY A 90 4.67 -12.52 -18.54
CA GLY A 90 6.13 -12.64 -18.57
C GLY A 90 6.80 -12.44 -17.20
N ILE A 91 6.03 -12.33 -16.13
CA ILE A 91 6.53 -12.12 -14.76
C ILE A 91 6.85 -13.47 -14.14
N LYS A 92 7.98 -13.57 -13.45
CA LYS A 92 8.40 -14.80 -12.79
C LYS A 92 7.39 -15.18 -11.69
N GLU A 93 7.12 -16.48 -11.56
CA GLU A 93 6.18 -16.99 -10.56
C GLU A 93 6.61 -16.59 -9.15
N GLU A 94 7.91 -16.62 -8.85
CA GLU A 94 8.48 -16.23 -7.57
C GLU A 94 8.20 -14.75 -7.26
N THR A 95 8.28 -13.86 -8.27
CA THR A 95 7.97 -12.44 -8.09
C THR A 95 6.49 -12.22 -7.75
N VAL A 96 5.58 -12.98 -8.35
CA VAL A 96 4.15 -12.92 -8.01
C VAL A 96 3.89 -13.46 -6.61
N ILE A 97 4.58 -14.54 -6.20
CA ILE A 97 4.53 -15.07 -4.83
C ILE A 97 5.02 -14.02 -3.82
N ASP A 98 6.13 -13.33 -4.08
CA ASP A 98 6.66 -12.29 -3.19
C ASP A 98 5.63 -11.17 -2.98
N TRP A 99 4.90 -10.77 -4.03
CA TRP A 99 3.83 -9.78 -3.89
C TRP A 99 2.66 -10.30 -3.05
N LEU A 100 2.30 -11.58 -3.23
CA LEU A 100 1.24 -12.21 -2.43
C LEU A 100 1.61 -12.30 -0.96
N LEU A 101 2.84 -12.68 -0.62
CA LEU A 101 3.31 -12.73 0.76
C LEU A 101 3.26 -11.34 1.39
N LYS A 102 3.72 -10.32 0.66
CA LYS A 102 3.60 -8.93 1.10
C LYS A 102 2.14 -8.52 1.32
N ALA A 103 1.24 -8.91 0.43
CA ALA A 103 -0.19 -8.62 0.59
C ALA A 103 -0.79 -9.36 1.78
N ALA A 104 -0.36 -10.59 2.05
CA ALA A 104 -0.78 -11.39 3.21
C ALA A 104 -0.43 -10.69 4.52
N ASP A 105 0.79 -10.16 4.67
CA ASP A 105 1.18 -9.39 5.86
C ASP A 105 0.23 -8.21 6.12
N HIS A 106 -0.13 -7.46 5.06
CA HIS A 106 -1.08 -6.37 5.16
C HIS A 106 -2.51 -6.84 5.51
N ILE A 107 -2.93 -8.00 4.99
CA ILE A 107 -4.23 -8.59 5.31
C ILE A 107 -4.28 -9.01 6.77
N GLU A 108 -3.21 -9.60 7.31
CA GLU A 108 -3.14 -9.99 8.73
C GLU A 108 -3.26 -8.78 9.66
N GLU A 109 -2.58 -7.67 9.34
CA GLU A 109 -2.71 -6.41 10.10
C GLU A 109 -4.16 -5.88 10.09
N ILE A 110 -4.80 -5.90 8.92
CA ILE A 110 -6.20 -5.47 8.77
C ILE A 110 -7.14 -6.43 9.49
N GLU A 111 -6.96 -7.73 9.35
CA GLU A 111 -7.77 -8.77 9.99
C GLU A 111 -7.71 -8.64 11.51
N ALA A 112 -6.52 -8.44 12.08
CA ALA A 112 -6.36 -8.19 13.51
C ALA A 112 -7.13 -6.95 14.00
N LEU A 113 -7.13 -5.86 13.21
CA LEU A 113 -7.92 -4.67 13.50
C LEU A 113 -9.42 -4.93 13.36
N LEU A 114 -9.84 -5.70 12.38
CA LEU A 114 -11.25 -6.00 12.14
C LEU A 114 -11.81 -6.92 13.23
N ILE A 115 -11.09 -7.96 13.64
CA ILE A 115 -11.49 -8.86 14.73
C ILE A 115 -11.56 -8.13 16.08
N SER A 116 -10.65 -7.19 16.34
CA SER A 116 -10.65 -6.42 17.60
C SER A 116 -11.75 -5.37 17.66
N ASN A 117 -12.06 -4.71 16.54
CA ASN A 117 -13.02 -3.60 16.49
C ASN A 117 -14.44 -4.02 16.09
N HIS A 118 -14.59 -5.19 15.48
CA HIS A 118 -15.87 -5.75 15.04
C HIS A 118 -15.89 -7.22 15.47
N HIS A 119 -17.03 -7.72 15.96
CA HIS A 119 -17.19 -9.10 16.46
C HIS A 119 -17.11 -10.17 15.36
N LEU A 120 -16.03 -10.16 14.58
CA LEU A 120 -15.72 -11.08 13.51
C LEU A 120 -14.89 -12.22 14.10
N THR A 121 -15.22 -13.44 13.70
CA THR A 121 -14.45 -14.65 14.01
C THR A 121 -13.74 -15.11 12.76
N ARG A 122 -12.56 -15.69 12.94
CA ARG A 122 -11.76 -16.31 11.88
C ARG A 122 -12.43 -17.57 11.32
#